data_AF-A0A6C1SUL2-F1
#
_entry.id   AF-A0A6C1SUL2-F1
#
_cell.length_a   1.000
_cell.length_b   1.000
_cell.length_c   1.000
_cell.angle_alpha   90.00
_cell.angle_beta   90.00
_cell.angle_gamma   90.00
#
_symmetry.space_group_name_H-M   'P 1'
#
loop_
_entity.id
_entity.type
_entity.pdbx_description
1 polymer ?
#
loop_
_entity_poly.entity_id
_entity_poly.type
_entity_poly.pdbx_seq_one_letter_code
_entity_poly.pdbx_strand_id
1 'polypeptide(L)'
;MTASKDEWANEIMALDKLVIEGLDQKWLKAKAIALGGKPDDRMRQLKLMQCCLVQLGFEEDHAHELMRPFHEIHNLRTLVKGHRWGSDASNESNRVLKEFGTFKKHFMSLCQRCDESLEIIVAGFDEHGSDGGRGN
;
A
#
# COMPACT_ATOMS: atom_id res chain seq x y z
N MET A 1 15.65 6.28 13.33
CA MET A 1 15.33 7.42 14.21
C MET A 1 14.03 8.01 13.70
N THR A 2 13.09 8.33 14.59
CA THR A 2 11.85 9.09 14.28
C THR A 2 11.42 9.73 15.60
N ALA A 3 12.31 10.53 16.18
CA ALA A 3 12.07 11.17 17.47
C ALA A 3 11.16 12.40 17.31
N SER A 4 11.19 13.04 16.13
CA SER A 4 10.38 14.21 15.83
C SER A 4 9.24 13.92 14.85
N LYS A 5 8.26 14.81 14.87
CA LYS A 5 7.11 14.84 13.96
C LYS A 5 7.53 15.00 12.49
N ASP A 6 8.55 15.83 12.24
CA ASP A 6 9.06 16.09 10.89
C ASP A 6 9.88 14.91 10.35
N GLU A 7 10.68 14.26 11.19
CA GLU A 7 11.34 13.00 10.84
C GLU A 7 10.30 11.95 10.45
N TRP A 8 9.25 11.78 11.27
CA TRP A 8 8.16 10.86 10.95
C TRP A 8 7.49 11.16 9.60
N ALA A 9 7.18 12.43 9.32
CA ALA A 9 6.61 12.84 8.04
C ALA A 9 7.53 12.50 6.85
N ASN A 10 8.83 12.77 6.98
CA ASN A 10 9.82 12.44 5.95
C ASN A 10 9.92 10.93 5.70
N GLU A 11 9.91 10.13 6.77
CA GLU A 11 9.94 8.66 6.66
C GLU A 11 8.66 8.12 6.00
N ILE A 12 7.49 8.66 6.33
CA ILE A 12 6.23 8.31 5.63
C ILE A 12 6.31 8.64 4.13
N MET A 13 6.84 9.81 3.78
CA MET A 13 7.03 10.20 2.38
C MET A 13 8.03 9.28 1.66
N ALA A 14 9.11 8.87 2.32
CA ALA A 14 10.08 7.93 1.78
C ALA A 14 9.45 6.55 1.56
N LEU A 15 8.65 6.08 2.52
CA LEU A 15 7.96 4.80 2.43
C LEU A 15 6.93 4.79 1.29
N ASP A 16 6.08 5.81 1.16
CA ASP A 16 5.13 5.96 0.05
C ASP A 16 5.82 5.88 -1.32
N LYS A 17 6.97 6.57 -1.46
CA LYS A 17 7.77 6.50 -2.69
C LYS A 17 8.25 5.10 -2.99
N LEU A 18 8.73 4.39 -1.97
CA LEU A 18 9.27 3.05 -2.11
C LEU A 18 8.19 2.03 -2.49
N VAL A 19 7.08 1.99 -1.74
CA VAL A 19 6.10 0.90 -1.83
C VAL A 19 4.92 1.18 -2.76
N ILE A 20 4.70 2.45 -3.16
CA ILE A 20 3.56 2.85 -3.99
C ILE A 20 4.01 3.50 -5.28
N GLU A 21 4.84 4.56 -5.21
CA GLU A 21 5.33 5.22 -6.43
C GLU A 21 6.29 4.33 -7.23
N GLY A 22 6.94 3.35 -6.58
CA GLY A 22 7.76 2.32 -7.22
C GLY A 22 6.98 1.25 -8.00
N LEU A 23 5.65 1.16 -7.82
CA LEU A 23 4.83 0.20 -8.55
C LEU A 23 4.64 0.62 -10.01
N ASP A 24 4.95 -0.29 -10.94
CA ASP A 24 4.75 -0.06 -12.36
C ASP A 24 3.25 -0.13 -12.71
N GLN A 25 2.64 1.06 -12.85
CA GLN A 25 1.23 1.20 -13.19
C GLN A 25 0.88 0.55 -14.55
N LYS A 26 1.79 0.60 -15.52
CA LYS A 26 1.56 0.05 -16.87
C LYS A 26 1.57 -1.48 -16.81
N TRP A 27 2.54 -2.04 -16.09
CA TRP A 27 2.62 -3.49 -15.86
C TRP A 27 1.40 -3.98 -15.08
N LEU A 28 1.02 -3.32 -13.99
CA LEU A 28 -0.16 -3.70 -13.19
C LEU A 28 -1.44 -3.71 -14.01
N LYS A 29 -1.64 -2.69 -14.88
CA LYS A 29 -2.80 -2.66 -15.77
C LYS A 29 -2.80 -3.81 -16.77
N ALA A 30 -1.65 -4.08 -17.40
CA ALA A 30 -1.52 -5.19 -18.33
C ALA A 30 -1.75 -6.55 -17.64
N LYS A 31 -1.22 -6.72 -16.43
CA LYS A 31 -1.39 -7.93 -15.62
C LYS A 31 -2.85 -8.13 -15.22
N ALA A 32 -3.55 -7.09 -14.76
CA ALA A 32 -4.97 -7.17 -14.43
C ALA A 32 -5.82 -7.62 -15.63
N ILE A 33 -5.54 -7.13 -16.84
CA ILE A 33 -6.21 -7.55 -18.08
C ILE A 33 -5.88 -9.02 -18.40
N ALA A 34 -4.62 -9.42 -18.28
CA ALA A 34 -4.19 -10.79 -18.54
C ALA A 34 -4.83 -11.80 -17.58
N LEU A 35 -5.14 -11.39 -16.36
CA LEU A 35 -5.87 -12.18 -15.36
C LEU A 35 -7.40 -12.20 -15.57
N GLY A 36 -7.92 -11.52 -16.60
CA GLY A 36 -9.36 -11.48 -16.91
C GLY A 36 -10.11 -10.26 -16.35
N GLY A 37 -9.41 -9.36 -15.65
CA GLY A 37 -9.96 -8.13 -15.10
C GLY A 37 -10.24 -7.06 -16.17
N LYS A 38 -11.08 -6.08 -15.82
CA LYS A 38 -11.43 -4.93 -16.66
C LYS A 38 -11.06 -3.61 -15.96
N PRO A 39 -9.77 -3.28 -15.84
CA PRO A 39 -9.35 -2.07 -15.13
C PRO A 39 -9.80 -0.79 -15.88
N ASP A 40 -10.33 0.18 -15.14
CA ASP A 40 -10.65 1.52 -15.66
C ASP A 40 -9.34 2.33 -15.81
N ASP A 41 -9.29 3.23 -16.81
CA ASP A 41 -8.22 4.21 -17.03
C ASP A 41 -7.97 5.12 -15.81
N ARG A 42 -8.99 5.31 -14.96
CA ARG A 42 -8.87 6.07 -13.71
C ARG A 42 -8.15 5.31 -12.59
N MET A 43 -8.01 3.98 -12.71
CA MET A 43 -7.35 3.18 -11.68
C MET A 43 -5.86 3.47 -11.63
N ARG A 44 -5.38 3.76 -10.43
CA ARG A 44 -3.96 3.97 -10.09
C ARG A 44 -3.38 2.72 -9.43
N GLN A 45 -2.09 2.76 -9.11
CA GLN A 45 -1.28 1.63 -8.63
C GLN A 45 -2.00 0.79 -7.56
N LEU A 46 -2.50 1.40 -6.49
CA LEU A 46 -3.16 0.66 -5.40
C LEU A 46 -4.44 -0.05 -5.85
N LYS A 47 -5.27 0.61 -6.67
CA LYS A 47 -6.51 0.01 -7.20
C LYS A 47 -6.25 -1.04 -8.27
N LEU A 48 -5.21 -0.87 -9.08
CA LEU A 48 -4.78 -1.88 -10.04
C LEU A 48 -4.21 -3.11 -9.32
N MET A 49 -3.45 -2.93 -8.24
CA MET A 49 -2.97 -4.04 -7.41
C MET A 49 -4.14 -4.80 -6.78
N GLN A 50 -5.09 -4.10 -6.15
CA GLN A 50 -6.30 -4.72 -5.60
C GLN A 50 -7.09 -5.48 -6.68
N CYS A 51 -7.22 -4.91 -7.88
CA CYS A 51 -7.85 -5.58 -9.01
C CYS A 51 -7.12 -6.87 -9.38
N CYS A 52 -5.78 -6.86 -9.45
CA CYS A 52 -4.99 -8.06 -9.70
C CYS A 52 -5.26 -9.13 -8.63
N LEU A 53 -5.26 -8.78 -7.34
CA LEU A 53 -5.49 -9.72 -6.25
C LEU A 53 -6.86 -10.41 -6.37
N VAL A 54 -7.92 -9.65 -6.67
CA VAL A 54 -9.25 -10.26 -6.87
C VAL A 54 -9.25 -11.22 -8.06
N GLN A 55 -8.56 -10.90 -9.15
CA GLN A 55 -8.43 -11.81 -10.29
C GLN A 55 -7.52 -13.02 -10.02
N LEU A 56 -6.62 -12.94 -9.05
CA LEU A 56 -5.85 -14.08 -8.55
C LEU A 56 -6.67 -15.02 -7.65
N GLY A 57 -7.93 -14.67 -7.36
CA GLY A 57 -8.84 -15.50 -6.56
C GLY A 57 -8.96 -15.08 -5.10
N PHE A 58 -8.36 -13.94 -4.71
CA PHE A 58 -8.59 -13.39 -3.38
C PHE A 58 -10.01 -12.82 -3.28
N GLU A 59 -10.70 -13.09 -2.17
CA GLU A 59 -11.95 -12.42 -1.83
C GLU A 59 -11.75 -10.90 -1.79
N GLU A 60 -12.74 -10.13 -2.23
CA GLU A 60 -12.62 -8.67 -2.36
C GLU A 60 -12.27 -7.99 -1.04
N ASP A 61 -12.90 -8.44 0.06
CA ASP A 61 -12.60 -7.97 1.41
C ASP A 61 -11.17 -8.32 1.82
N HIS A 62 -10.70 -9.53 1.54
CA HIS A 62 -9.32 -9.93 1.86
C HIS A 62 -8.30 -9.12 1.05
N ALA A 63 -8.54 -8.93 -0.25
CA ALA A 63 -7.71 -8.08 -1.09
C ALA A 63 -7.69 -6.63 -0.59
N HIS A 64 -8.82 -6.12 -0.08
CA HIS A 64 -8.89 -4.82 0.55
C HIS A 64 -8.05 -4.77 1.85
N GLU A 65 -8.15 -5.78 2.71
CA GLU A 65 -7.36 -5.88 3.95
C GLU A 65 -5.86 -5.87 3.67
N LEU A 66 -5.38 -6.66 2.71
CA LEU A 66 -3.98 -6.69 2.30
C LEU A 66 -3.49 -5.32 1.78
N MET A 67 -4.39 -4.56 1.15
CA MET A 67 -4.04 -3.24 0.61
C MET A 67 -4.15 -2.10 1.64
N ARG A 68 -4.75 -2.33 2.82
CA ARG A 68 -4.92 -1.31 3.87
C ARG A 68 -3.63 -0.58 4.26
N PRO A 69 -2.50 -1.25 4.58
CA PRO A 69 -1.30 -0.53 5.02
C PRO A 69 -0.75 0.42 3.93
N PHE A 70 -0.86 0.06 2.65
CA PHE A 70 -0.45 0.93 1.54
C PHE A 70 -1.39 2.13 1.40
N HIS A 71 -2.70 1.93 1.54
CA HIS A 71 -3.66 3.04 1.56
C HIS A 71 -3.40 3.99 2.72
N GLU A 72 -3.09 3.46 3.90
CA GLU A 72 -2.74 4.25 5.08
C GLU A 72 -1.51 5.12 4.82
N ILE A 73 -0.42 4.54 4.29
CA ILE A 73 0.79 5.27 3.91
C ILE A 73 0.48 6.38 2.89
N HIS A 74 -0.28 6.07 1.85
CA HIS A 74 -0.60 7.05 0.80
C HIS A 74 -1.43 8.23 1.32
N ASN A 75 -2.39 7.94 2.21
CA ASN A 75 -3.23 8.94 2.83
C ASN A 75 -2.41 9.82 3.79
N LEU A 76 -1.57 9.20 4.62
CA LEU A 76 -0.63 9.92 5.50
C LEU A 76 0.30 10.80 4.70
N ARG A 77 0.87 10.30 3.60
CA ARG A 77 1.72 11.06 2.69
C ARG A 77 1.00 12.29 2.14
N THR A 78 -0.28 12.16 1.76
CA THR A 78 -1.09 13.29 1.30
C THR A 78 -1.27 14.35 2.39
N LEU A 79 -1.44 13.94 3.65
CA LEU A 79 -1.55 14.84 4.79
C LEU A 79 -0.23 15.57 5.09
N VAL A 80 0.92 14.89 4.98
CA VAL A 80 2.22 15.45 5.37
C VAL A 80 2.99 16.16 4.24
N LYS A 81 2.57 16.00 2.97
CA LYS A 81 3.23 16.60 1.79
C LYS A 81 3.15 18.14 1.75
N GLY A 82 2.32 18.78 2.56
CA GLY A 82 2.16 20.23 2.60
C GLY A 82 3.11 20.92 3.61
N HIS A 83 3.86 21.93 3.15
CA HIS A 83 4.69 22.80 4.03
C HIS A 83 3.89 23.46 5.17
N ARG A 84 2.57 23.59 5.01
CA ARG A 84 1.66 24.10 6.04
C ARG A 84 0.87 22.93 6.60
N TRP A 85 1.31 22.46 7.75
CA TRP A 85 0.55 21.50 8.55
C TRP A 85 -0.80 22.11 8.93
N GLY A 86 -1.87 21.55 8.39
CA GLY A 86 -3.23 21.90 8.79
C GLY A 86 -3.63 21.27 10.13
N SER A 87 -4.87 21.53 10.55
CA SER A 87 -5.52 20.84 11.67
C SER A 87 -5.45 19.32 11.52
N ASP A 88 -5.62 18.82 10.29
CA ASP A 88 -5.79 17.40 10.02
C ASP A 88 -4.49 16.63 10.24
N ALA A 89 -3.36 17.15 9.73
CA ALA A 89 -2.05 16.55 9.98
C ALA A 89 -1.68 16.58 11.48
N SER A 90 -2.09 17.62 12.21
CA SER A 90 -1.87 17.70 13.66
C SER A 90 -2.73 16.70 14.44
N ASN A 91 -4.01 16.57 14.09
CA ASN A 91 -4.91 15.57 14.67
C ASN A 91 -4.40 14.16 14.41
N GLU A 92 -3.92 13.90 13.19
CA GLU A 92 -3.34 12.61 12.82
C GLU A 92 -2.10 12.28 13.66
N SER A 93 -1.19 13.25 13.81
CA SER A 93 0.01 13.05 14.64
C SER A 93 -0.33 12.78 16.11
N ASN A 94 -1.37 13.43 16.64
CA ASN A 94 -1.86 13.17 17.99
C ASN A 94 -2.50 11.78 18.11
N ARG A 95 -3.26 11.34 17.10
CA ARG A 95 -3.80 9.98 17.04
C ARG A 95 -2.67 8.95 17.08
N VAL A 96 -1.65 9.15 16.26
CA VAL A 96 -0.47 8.27 16.21
C VAL A 96 0.22 8.18 17.57
N LEU A 97 0.44 9.31 18.25
CA LEU A 97 1.04 9.30 19.59
C LEU A 97 0.13 8.63 20.62
N LYS A 98 -1.19 8.80 20.53
CA LYS A 98 -2.15 8.16 21.43
C LYS A 98 -2.20 6.64 21.24
N GLU A 99 -2.19 6.16 20.01
CA GLU A 99 -2.35 4.73 19.68
C GLU A 99 -1.03 3.95 19.81
N PHE A 100 0.07 4.52 19.35
CA PHE A 100 1.37 3.83 19.27
C PHE A 100 2.37 4.30 20.32
N GLY A 101 2.08 5.38 21.05
CA GLY A 101 2.95 5.99 22.06
C GLY A 101 4.14 6.77 21.48
N THR A 102 4.65 6.37 20.31
CA THR A 102 5.75 7.06 19.62
C THR A 102 5.59 6.95 18.11
N PHE A 103 6.07 7.96 17.37
CA PHE A 103 6.13 7.90 15.91
C PHE A 103 6.95 6.72 15.38
N LYS A 104 8.00 6.33 16.13
CA LYS A 104 8.83 5.16 15.78
C LYS A 104 8.05 3.87 15.76
N LYS A 105 7.27 3.62 16.82
CA LYS A 105 6.43 2.41 16.91
C LYS A 105 5.40 2.36 15.80
N HIS A 106 4.79 3.50 15.48
CA HIS A 106 3.86 3.60 14.36
C HIS A 106 4.52 3.30 13.02
N PHE A 107 5.65 3.96 12.72
CA PHE A 107 6.37 3.73 11.46
C PHE A 107 6.84 2.28 11.31
N MET A 108 7.38 1.67 12.38
CA MET A 108 7.76 0.25 12.36
C MET A 108 6.55 -0.67 12.15
N SER A 109 5.40 -0.35 12.76
CA SER A 109 4.15 -1.10 12.54
C SER A 109 3.67 -0.99 11.10
N LEU A 110 3.80 0.16 10.44
CA LEU A 110 3.51 0.31 9.01
C LEU A 110 4.45 -0.54 8.15
N CYS A 111 5.75 -0.48 8.40
CA CYS A 111 6.73 -1.30 7.68
C CYS A 111 6.41 -2.80 7.82
N GLN A 112 6.15 -3.27 9.04
CA GLN A 112 5.82 -4.67 9.31
C GLN A 112 4.54 -5.09 8.58
N ARG A 113 3.46 -4.31 8.69
CA ARG A 113 2.19 -4.64 8.01
C ARG A 113 2.32 -4.63 6.48
N CYS A 114 3.13 -3.73 5.92
CA CYS A 114 3.46 -3.73 4.50
C CYS A 114 4.24 -4.98 4.10
N ASP A 115 5.25 -5.36 4.87
CA ASP A 115 6.08 -6.54 4.61
C ASP A 115 5.23 -7.82 4.61
N GLU A 116 4.45 -8.04 5.68
CA GLU A 116 3.51 -9.17 5.79
C GLU A 116 2.51 -9.20 4.63
N SER A 117 1.97 -8.04 4.23
CA SER A 117 1.05 -7.96 3.08
C SER A 117 1.75 -8.25 1.76
N LEU A 118 2.98 -7.76 1.57
CA LEU A 118 3.77 -8.01 0.36
C LEU A 118 4.11 -9.49 0.20
N GLU A 119 4.47 -10.19 1.28
CA GLU A 119 4.73 -11.63 1.25
C GLU A 119 3.53 -12.41 0.70
N ILE A 120 2.32 -12.09 1.17
CA ILE A 120 1.08 -12.74 0.71
C ILE A 120 0.77 -12.37 -0.74
N ILE A 121 0.95 -11.10 -1.12
CA ILE A 121 0.73 -10.62 -2.50
C ILE A 121 1.67 -11.35 -3.46
N VAL A 122 2.96 -11.43 -3.12
CA VAL A 122 3.99 -12.10 -3.94
C VAL A 122 3.66 -13.59 -4.08
N ALA A 123 3.31 -14.27 -2.98
CA ALA A 123 2.90 -15.66 -3.01
C ALA A 123 1.70 -15.89 -3.96
N GLY A 124 0.69 -15.02 -3.90
CA GLY A 124 -0.46 -15.08 -4.80
C GLY A 124 -0.09 -14.93 -6.29
N PHE A 125 0.90 -14.10 -6.62
CA PHE A 125 1.40 -13.99 -7.99
C PHE A 125 2.21 -15.21 -8.45
N ASP A 126 2.99 -15.82 -7.55
CA ASP A 126 3.82 -17.00 -7.83
C ASP A 126 2.97 -18.27 -8.02
N GLU A 127 1.94 -18.46 -7.20
CA GLU A 127 1.00 -19.57 -7.30
C GLU A 127 0.27 -19.56 -8.65
N HIS A 128 -0.23 -18.39 -9.08
CA HIS A 128 -0.84 -18.24 -10.41
C HIS A 128 0.19 -18.42 -11.55
N GLY A 129 1.46 -18.05 -11.34
CA GLY A 129 2.53 -18.29 -12.30
C GLY A 129 2.79 -19.79 -12.55
N SER A 130 2.53 -20.62 -11.54
CA SER A 130 2.74 -22.08 -11.59
C SER A 130 1.57 -22.84 -12.24
N ASP A 131 0.36 -22.29 -12.20
CA ASP A 131 -0.84 -22.94 -12.75
C ASP A 131 -1.04 -22.70 -14.27
N GLY A 132 -0.37 -21.68 -14.84
CA GLY A 132 -0.36 -21.39 -16.28
C GLY A 132 0.36 -22.43 -17.16
N GLY A 133 0.90 -23.51 -16.57
CA GLY A 133 1.58 -24.61 -17.27
C GLY A 133 0.70 -25.85 -17.55
N ARG A 134 -0.57 -25.87 -17.14
CA ARG A 134 -1.50 -26.99 -17.38
C ARG A 134 -2.70 -26.54 -18.19
N GLY A 135 -2.53 -26.47 -19.51
CA GLY A 135 -3.64 -26.17 -20.41
C GLY A 135 -3.27 -26.29 -21.88
N ASN A 136 -2.91 -27.51 -22.32
CA ASN A 136 -3.02 -27.92 -23.72
C ASN A 136 -3.60 -29.34 -23.78
#